data_AF-A0A645IFV8-F1
#
_entry.id   AF-A0A645IFV8-F1
#
_cell.length_a   1.000
_cell.length_b   1.000
_cell.length_c   1.000
_cell.angle_alpha   90.00
_cell.angle_beta   90.00
_cell.angle_gamma   90.00
#
_symmetry.space_group_name_H-M   'P 1'
#
loop_
_entity.id
_entity.type
_entity.pdbx_description
1 polymer ?
#
loop_
_entity_poly.entity_id
_entity_poly.type
_entity_poly.pdbx_seq_one_letter_code
_entity_poly.pdbx_strand_id
1 'polypeptide(L)'
;MERLADGRIVLLDGAHNIGGMEMLARTLQDLKLERPTLILGILQDKDWAPMCRLIAPFAGKIFLVPVHSERTAPPQDLAGPCHEANPGVEVREFGSLKEALEGADEEPVLVITGSLYLIGEALERLGLSPDSPRGERGLNEWKAQPSRA
;
A
#
# COMPACT_ATOMS: atom_id res chain seq x y z
N MET A 1 -1.63 1.89 9.53
CA MET A 1 -0.21 1.48 9.49
C MET A 1 -0.06 0.38 10.51
N GLU A 2 0.44 -0.77 10.09
CA GLU A 2 0.58 -1.97 10.91
C GLU A 2 2.05 -2.35 11.04
N ARG A 3 2.41 -2.96 12.17
CA ARG A 3 3.72 -3.58 12.35
C ARG A 3 3.59 -5.10 12.23
N LEU A 4 4.33 -5.69 11.30
CA LEU A 4 4.38 -7.15 11.12
C LEU A 4 5.23 -7.81 12.21
N ALA A 5 5.11 -9.14 12.33
CA ALA A 5 5.81 -9.90 13.36
C ALA A 5 7.34 -9.92 13.19
N ASP A 6 7.82 -9.75 11.97
CA ASP A 6 9.23 -9.63 11.61
C ASP A 6 9.79 -8.21 11.80
N GLY A 7 8.96 -7.28 12.28
CA GLY A 7 9.36 -5.90 12.57
C GLY A 7 9.13 -4.91 11.43
N ARG A 8 8.80 -5.37 10.22
CA ARG A 8 8.46 -4.50 9.08
C ARG A 8 7.22 -3.65 9.36
N ILE A 9 7.19 -2.47 8.77
CA ILE A 9 6.05 -1.55 8.83
C ILE A 9 5.30 -1.62 7.50
N VAL A 10 3.98 -1.76 7.54
CA VAL A 10 3.14 -1.72 6.35
C VAL A 10 2.08 -0.64 6.49
N LEU A 11 2.01 0.26 5.52
CA LEU A 11 0.91 1.19 5.34
C LEU A 11 0.00 0.67 4.23
N LEU A 12 -1.23 0.34 4.59
CA LEU A 12 -2.30 -0.03 3.67
C LEU A 12 -3.20 1.18 3.48
N ASP A 13 -3.37 1.65 2.25
CA ASP A 13 -4.25 2.79 1.95
C ASP A 13 -5.10 2.53 0.70
N GLY A 14 -6.41 2.70 0.84
CA GLY A 14 -7.40 2.44 -0.20
C GLY A 14 -7.53 3.51 -1.29
N ALA A 15 -6.62 4.49 -1.36
CA ALA A 15 -6.63 5.51 -2.40
C ALA A 15 -6.71 4.88 -3.80
N HIS A 16 -7.72 5.30 -4.57
CA HIS A 16 -8.02 4.77 -5.90
C HIS A 16 -8.58 5.85 -6.84
N ASN A 17 -8.33 7.12 -6.49
CA ASN A 17 -8.67 8.31 -7.26
C ASN A 17 -7.66 9.43 -6.93
N ILE A 18 -7.76 10.56 -7.63
CA ILE A 18 -6.83 11.70 -7.48
C ILE A 18 -6.83 12.26 -6.06
N GLY A 19 -7.99 12.63 -5.51
CA GLY A 19 -8.07 13.22 -4.17
C GLY A 19 -7.56 12.29 -3.06
N GLY A 20 -7.79 10.98 -3.20
CA GLY A 20 -7.24 9.97 -2.31
C GLY A 20 -5.71 9.90 -2.40
N MET A 21 -5.15 9.92 -3.61
CA MET A 21 -3.69 9.94 -3.80
C MET A 21 -3.04 11.22 -3.28
N GLU A 22 -3.70 12.37 -3.44
CA GLU A 22 -3.23 13.63 -2.85
C GLU A 22 -3.20 13.57 -1.32
N MET A 23 -4.23 12.97 -0.69
CA MET A 23 -4.27 12.79 0.76
C MET A 23 -3.18 11.82 1.23
N LEU A 24 -3.00 10.70 0.52
CA LEU A 24 -1.94 9.75 0.82
C LEU A 24 -0.56 10.40 0.67
N ALA A 25 -0.31 11.16 -0.40
CA ALA A 25 0.94 11.89 -0.60
C ALA A 25 1.24 12.85 0.57
N ARG A 26 0.25 13.62 1.03
CA ARG A 26 0.38 14.47 2.22
C ARG A 26 0.70 13.67 3.47
N THR A 27 0.03 12.53 3.64
CA THR A 27 0.26 11.63 4.78
C THR A 27 1.70 11.08 4.77
N LEU A 28 2.21 10.64 3.62
CA LEU A 28 3.59 10.18 3.48
C LEU A 28 4.61 11.29 3.77
N GLN A 29 4.30 12.52 3.34
CA GLN A 29 5.11 13.70 3.63
C GLN A 29 5.18 13.98 5.14
N ASP A 30 4.03 13.97 5.83
CA ASP A 30 3.92 14.28 7.26
C ASP A 30 4.56 13.20 8.13
N LEU A 31 4.38 11.93 7.75
CA LEU A 31 5.00 10.79 8.44
C LEU A 31 6.52 10.74 8.25
N LYS A 32 7.06 11.47 7.27
CA LYS A 32 8.48 11.47 6.91
C LYS A 32 9.04 10.05 6.78
N LEU A 33 8.26 9.15 6.17
CA LEU A 33 8.72 7.80 5.91
C LEU A 33 9.92 7.87 4.98
N GLU A 34 11.06 7.33 5.41
CA GLU A 34 12.28 7.31 4.61
C GLU A 34 12.08 6.35 3.43
N ARG A 35 11.65 6.91 2.29
CA ARG A 35 11.62 6.27 0.97
C ARG A 35 11.10 4.81 1.00
N PRO A 36 9.85 4.56 1.41
CA PRO A 36 9.28 3.21 1.46
C PRO A 36 9.29 2.52 0.09
N THR A 37 9.20 1.19 0.11
CA THR A 37 8.86 0.41 -1.07
C THR A 37 7.35 0.52 -1.31
N LEU A 38 6.98 1.11 -2.45
CA LEU A 38 5.60 1.32 -2.86
C LEU A 38 5.12 0.14 -3.71
N ILE A 39 4.11 -0.59 -3.27
CA ILE A 39 3.40 -1.60 -4.06
C ILE A 39 2.10 -0.97 -4.59
N LEU A 40 2.01 -0.83 -5.92
CA LEU A 40 0.95 -0.07 -6.58
C LEU A 40 0.22 -0.93 -7.61
N GLY A 41 -1.11 -0.99 -7.49
CA GLY A 41 -1.99 -1.58 -8.50
C GLY A 41 -3.26 -0.73 -8.62
N ILE A 42 -3.59 -0.32 -9.84
CA ILE A 42 -4.70 0.60 -10.13
C ILE A 42 -5.63 -0.05 -11.17
N LEU A 43 -6.93 0.24 -11.11
CA LEU A 43 -7.88 -0.18 -12.16
C LEU A 43 -7.78 0.75 -13.39
N GLN A 44 -7.91 0.18 -14.59
CA GLN A 44 -7.81 0.86 -15.89
C GLN A 44 -8.88 1.95 -16.10
N ASP A 45 -10.01 1.87 -15.38
CA ASP A 45 -11.09 2.85 -15.42
C ASP A 45 -10.81 4.11 -14.56
N LYS A 46 -9.63 4.21 -13.95
CA LYS A 46 -9.18 5.36 -13.14
C LYS A 46 -8.21 6.25 -13.90
N ASP A 47 -8.02 7.46 -13.37
CA ASP A 47 -6.97 8.40 -13.79
C ASP A 47 -5.58 7.96 -13.30
N TRP A 48 -5.15 6.76 -13.71
CA TRP A 48 -3.96 6.08 -13.18
C TRP A 48 -2.67 6.86 -13.42
N ALA A 49 -2.49 7.50 -14.58
CA ALA A 49 -1.26 8.24 -14.89
C ALA A 49 -1.02 9.42 -13.91
N PRO A 50 -1.99 10.33 -13.70
CA PRO A 50 -1.86 11.34 -12.65
C PRO A 50 -1.70 10.75 -11.24
N MET A 51 -2.41 9.66 -10.91
CA MET A 51 -2.25 8.98 -9.61
C MET A 51 -0.81 8.50 -9.38
N CYS A 52 -0.20 7.84 -10.38
CA CYS A 52 1.19 7.42 -10.35
C CYS A 52 2.14 8.61 -10.11
N ARG A 53 1.94 9.72 -10.83
CA ARG A 53 2.78 10.93 -10.67
C ARG A 53 2.68 11.56 -9.29
N LEU A 54 1.53 11.46 -8.62
CA LEU A 54 1.34 11.98 -7.27
C LEU A 54 2.12 11.18 -6.22
N ILE A 55 2.16 9.85 -6.35
CA ILE A 55 2.65 8.97 -5.30
C ILE A 55 4.11 8.53 -5.49
N ALA A 56 4.56 8.40 -6.74
CA ALA A 56 5.91 7.95 -7.07
C ALA A 56 7.06 8.77 -6.42
N PRO A 57 6.95 10.10 -6.21
CA PRO A 57 8.03 10.89 -5.58
C PRO A 57 8.38 10.47 -4.15
N PHE A 58 7.49 9.76 -3.45
CA PHE A 58 7.70 9.33 -2.07
C PHE A 58 8.39 7.96 -1.97
N ALA A 59 8.50 7.23 -3.07
CA ALA A 59 9.00 5.85 -3.07
C ALA A 59 10.53 5.77 -3.18
N GLY A 60 11.13 4.80 -2.48
CA GLY A 60 12.51 4.35 -2.69
C GLY A 60 12.61 3.29 -3.78
N LYS A 61 11.59 2.44 -3.88
CA LYS A 61 11.36 1.43 -4.93
C LYS A 61 9.86 1.38 -5.24
N ILE A 62 9.50 1.04 -6.47
CA ILE A 62 8.11 0.91 -6.89
C ILE A 62 7.89 -0.47 -7.50
N PHE A 63 6.99 -1.24 -6.90
CA PHE A 63 6.55 -2.54 -7.36
C PHE A 63 5.15 -2.41 -7.95
N LEU A 64 5.04 -2.65 -9.26
CA LEU A 64 3.79 -2.56 -10.01
C LEU A 64 3.16 -3.95 -10.11
N VAL A 65 1.90 -4.05 -9.70
CA VAL A 65 1.18 -5.33 -9.61
C VAL A 65 -0.19 -5.24 -10.27
N PRO A 66 -0.68 -6.34 -10.88
CA PRO A 66 -2.06 -6.38 -11.32
C PRO A 66 -2.99 -6.38 -10.11
N VAL A 67 -4.14 -5.73 -10.25
CA VAL A 67 -5.27 -5.88 -9.34
C VAL A 67 -6.03 -7.14 -9.74
N HIS A 68 -6.53 -7.93 -8.78
CA HIS A 68 -7.36 -9.10 -9.06
C HIS A 68 -8.76 -8.72 -9.61
N SER A 69 -8.79 -8.21 -10.84
CA SER A 69 -9.96 -7.77 -11.59
C SER A 69 -9.61 -7.71 -13.08
N GLU A 70 -10.55 -8.05 -13.96
CA GLU A 70 -10.40 -7.86 -15.41
C GLU A 70 -10.18 -6.39 -15.80
N ARG A 71 -10.51 -5.46 -14.91
CA ARG A 71 -10.31 -4.02 -15.08
C ARG A 71 -8.94 -3.56 -14.60
N THR A 72 -7.97 -4.44 -14.35
CA THR A 72 -6.63 -4.00 -13.95
C THR A 72 -6.00 -3.13 -15.04
N ALA A 73 -5.36 -2.02 -14.63
CA ALA A 73 -4.40 -1.39 -15.52
C ALA A 73 -3.20 -2.33 -15.68
N PRO A 74 -2.66 -2.52 -16.90
CA PRO A 74 -1.47 -3.32 -17.08
C PRO A 74 -0.30 -2.71 -16.29
N PRO A 75 0.42 -3.49 -15.45
CA PRO A 75 1.52 -2.97 -14.64
C PRO A 75 2.56 -2.20 -15.45
N GLN A 76 2.91 -2.67 -16.65
CA GLN A 76 3.85 -2.01 -17.55
C GLN A 76 3.42 -0.60 -17.97
N ASP A 77 2.12 -0.32 -18.05
CA ASP A 77 1.61 0.99 -18.44
C ASP A 77 1.78 2.02 -17.31
N LEU A 78 1.82 1.56 -16.05
CA LEU A 78 2.03 2.41 -14.87
C LEU A 78 3.49 2.86 -14.73
N ALA A 79 4.44 2.16 -15.34
CA ALA A 79 5.88 2.41 -15.19
C ALA A 79 6.31 3.78 -15.71
N GLY A 80 5.77 4.20 -16.86
CA GLY A 80 6.12 5.48 -17.49
C GLY A 80 5.85 6.69 -16.59
N PRO A 81 4.60 6.91 -16.14
CA PRO A 81 4.28 8.01 -15.22
C PRO A 81 5.03 7.96 -13.88
N CYS A 82 5.35 6.77 -13.37
CA CYS A 82 6.18 6.62 -12.18
C CYS A 82 7.61 7.15 -12.41
N HIS A 83 8.24 6.80 -13.53
CA HIS A 83 9.57 7.32 -13.89
C HIS A 83 9.54 8.82 -14.19
N GLU A 84 8.50 9.33 -14.84
CA GLU A 84 8.36 10.77 -15.11
C GLU A 84 8.41 11.59 -13.81
N ALA A 85 7.77 11.10 -12.75
CA ALA A 85 7.71 11.79 -11.46
C ALA A 85 8.88 11.45 -10.52
N ASN A 86 9.55 10.31 -10.71
CA ASN A 86 10.71 9.90 -9.93
C ASN A 86 11.77 9.20 -10.82
N PRO A 87 12.56 9.96 -11.60
CA PRO A 87 13.41 9.40 -12.67
C PRO A 87 14.50 8.42 -12.23
N GLY A 88 14.89 8.45 -10.95
CA GLY A 88 15.95 7.59 -10.40
C GLY A 88 15.45 6.38 -9.61
N VAL A 89 14.13 6.16 -9.55
CA VAL A 89 13.55 5.08 -8.75
C VAL A 89 13.66 3.75 -9.48
N GLU A 90 13.97 2.69 -8.73
CA GLU A 90 13.84 1.33 -9.23
C GLU A 90 12.34 1.00 -9.37
N VAL A 91 11.90 0.70 -10.58
CA VAL A 91 10.54 0.21 -10.85
C VAL A 91 10.62 -1.24 -11.32
N ARG A 92 9.83 -2.10 -10.70
CA ARG A 92 9.74 -3.53 -11.06
C ARG A 92 8.28 -3.94 -11.21
N GLU A 93 8.02 -4.76 -12.21
CA GLU A 93 6.71 -5.36 -12.46
C GLU A 93 6.69 -6.77 -11.88
N PHE A 94 5.55 -7.15 -11.31
CA PHE A 94 5.31 -8.49 -10.78
C PHE A 94 3.99 -9.05 -11.29
N GLY A 95 3.90 -10.37 -11.42
CA GLY A 95 2.68 -11.05 -11.89
C GLY A 95 1.55 -11.09 -10.86
N SER A 96 1.86 -10.80 -9.59
CA SER A 96 0.87 -10.76 -8.51
C SER A 96 1.35 -9.96 -7.30
N LEU A 97 0.42 -9.60 -6.41
CA LEU A 97 0.77 -9.03 -5.10
C LEU A 97 1.65 -10.00 -4.28
N LYS A 98 1.43 -11.31 -4.40
CA LYS A 98 2.24 -12.32 -3.71
C LYS A 98 3.71 -12.19 -4.06
N GLU A 99 4.02 -12.18 -5.36
CA GLU A 99 5.39 -12.08 -5.85
C GLU A 99 6.04 -10.75 -5.47
N ALA A 100 5.27 -9.65 -5.46
CA ALA A 100 5.77 -8.36 -5.00
C ALA A 100 6.09 -8.35 -3.50
N LEU A 101 5.27 -9.00 -2.67
CA LEU A 101 5.54 -9.15 -1.23
C LEU A 101 6.77 -10.02 -0.97
N GLU A 102 6.95 -11.11 -1.72
CA GLU A 102 8.17 -11.94 -1.66
C GLU A 102 9.41 -11.16 -2.13
N GLY A 103 9.27 -10.34 -3.18
CA GLY A 103 10.33 -9.44 -3.65
C GLY A 103 10.67 -8.30 -2.69
N ALA A 104 9.80 -8.02 -1.72
CA ALA A 104 9.93 -6.97 -0.72
C ALA A 104 10.24 -7.52 0.69
N ASP A 105 10.73 -8.76 0.80
CA ASP A 105 10.92 -9.40 2.11
C ASP A 105 11.91 -8.66 3.01
N GLU A 106 12.97 -8.13 2.40
CA GLU A 106 14.03 -7.37 3.08
C GLU A 106 13.70 -5.88 3.25
N GLU A 107 12.53 -5.42 2.76
CA GLU A 107 12.16 -4.01 2.79
C GLU A 107 11.50 -3.63 4.12
N PRO A 108 12.05 -2.67 4.88
CA PRO A 108 11.61 -2.38 6.24
C PRO A 108 10.25 -1.65 6.29
N VAL A 109 9.89 -0.95 5.23
CA VAL A 109 8.65 -0.14 5.14
C VAL A 109 7.98 -0.35 3.78
N LEU A 110 6.75 -0.83 3.80
CA LEU A 110 5.90 -1.02 2.63
C LEU A 110 4.74 -0.03 2.64
N VAL A 111 4.41 0.51 1.46
CA VAL A 111 3.14 1.23 1.23
C VAL A 111 2.40 0.47 0.14
N ILE A 112 1.20 -0.04 0.42
CA ILE A 112 0.37 -0.76 -0.55
C ILE A 112 -0.87 0.09 -0.83
N THR A 113 -1.13 0.41 -2.10
CA THR A 113 -2.23 1.32 -2.47
C THR A 113 -2.66 1.19 -3.94
N GLY A 114 -3.63 2.01 -4.36
CA GLY A 114 -4.10 2.13 -5.74
C GLY A 114 -5.47 1.48 -5.98
N SER A 115 -5.89 0.57 -5.12
CA SER A 115 -7.14 -0.18 -5.27
C SER A 115 -7.62 -0.80 -3.96
N LEU A 116 -8.91 -0.67 -3.66
CA LEU A 116 -9.53 -1.37 -2.52
C LEU A 116 -9.46 -2.89 -2.66
N TYR A 117 -9.50 -3.43 -3.88
CA TYR A 117 -9.34 -4.87 -4.11
C TYR A 117 -7.93 -5.33 -3.74
N LEU A 118 -6.91 -4.53 -4.07
CA LEU A 118 -5.53 -4.82 -3.72
C LEU A 118 -5.32 -4.77 -2.19
N ILE A 119 -5.97 -3.81 -1.50
CA ILE A 119 -5.93 -3.75 -0.05
C ILE A 119 -6.59 -4.96 0.60
N GLY A 120 -7.73 -5.41 0.08
CA GLY A 120 -8.37 -6.65 0.54
C GLY A 120 -7.43 -7.85 0.44
N GLU A 121 -6.81 -8.03 -0.72
CA GLU A 121 -5.83 -9.10 -0.93
C GLU A 121 -4.61 -8.97 0.00
N ALA A 122 -4.10 -7.75 0.20
CA ALA A 122 -2.99 -7.49 1.10
C ALA A 122 -3.31 -7.86 2.55
N LEU A 123 -4.51 -7.49 3.04
CA LEU A 123 -4.95 -7.83 4.40
C LEU A 123 -5.01 -9.34 4.61
N GLU A 124 -5.53 -10.10 3.64
CA GLU A 124 -5.57 -11.56 3.70
C GLU A 124 -4.15 -12.16 3.72
N ARG A 125 -3.29 -11.75 2.79
CA ARG A 125 -1.93 -12.30 2.65
C ARG A 125 -1.03 -11.97 3.84
N LEU A 126 -1.19 -10.80 4.45
CA LEU A 126 -0.43 -10.37 5.61
C LEU A 126 -1.00 -10.90 6.94
N GLY A 127 -2.13 -11.62 6.92
CA GLY A 127 -2.79 -12.08 8.13
C GLY A 127 -3.30 -10.94 9.02
N LEU A 128 -3.73 -9.84 8.38
CA LEU A 128 -4.27 -8.63 8.99
C LEU A 128 -5.80 -8.53 8.81
N SER A 129 -6.41 -9.48 8.11
CA SER A 129 -7.87 -9.62 8.01
C SER A 129 -8.50 -9.75 9.41
N PRO A 130 -9.67 -9.16 9.68
CA PRO A 130 -10.39 -9.33 10.95
C PRO A 130 -10.71 -10.81 11.27
N ASP A 131 -10.84 -11.67 10.27
CA ASP A 131 -11.07 -13.11 10.43
C ASP A 131 -9.76 -13.91 10.66
N SER A 132 -8.61 -13.23 10.66
CA SER A 132 -7.35 -13.86 11.03
C SER A 132 -7.28 -14.04 12.56
N PRO A 133 -6.57 -15.07 13.08
CA PRO A 133 -6.39 -15.28 14.53
C PRO A 133 -5.74 -14.09 15.29
N ARG A 134 -5.29 -13.05 14.58
CA ARG A 134 -4.79 -11.80 15.17
C ARG A 134 -5.88 -10.76 15.41
N GLY A 135 -6.99 -10.77 14.64
CA GLY A 135 -8.07 -9.78 14.72
C GLY A 135 -8.95 -9.90 15.97
N GLU A 136 -9.05 -11.09 16.57
CA GLU A 136 -9.91 -11.34 17.73
C GLU A 136 -9.34 -10.81 19.06
N ARG A 137 -8.07 -10.39 19.12
CA ARG A 137 -7.43 -9.95 20.38
C ARG A 137 -7.70 -8.49 20.77
N GLY A 138 -8.37 -7.69 19.94
CA GLY A 138 -8.51 -6.24 20.14
C GLY A 138 -9.89 -5.73 20.57
N LEU A 139 -10.94 -6.56 20.57
CA LEU A 139 -12.33 -6.05 20.67
C LEU A 139 -12.93 -6.04 22.10
N ASN A 140 -12.24 -6.60 23.10
CA ASN A 140 -12.83 -6.85 24.43
C ASN A 140 -12.15 -6.15 25.63
N GLU A 141 -11.35 -5.10 25.42
CA GLU A 141 -10.73 -4.37 26.55
C GLU A 141 -11.29 -2.94 26.73
N TRP A 142 -12.58 -2.85 27.04
CA TRP A 142 -13.16 -1.67 27.70
C TRP A 142 -13.15 -1.90 29.22
N LYS A 143 -12.06 -1.54 29.90
CA LYS A 143 -12.03 -1.47 31.37
C LYS A 143 -12.54 -0.09 31.81
N ALA A 144 -13.81 -0.02 32.17
CA ALA A 144 -14.36 1.11 32.92
C ALA A 144 -13.59 1.26 34.25
N GLN A 145 -12.92 2.41 34.45
CA GLN A 145 -12.37 2.76 35.74
C GLN A 145 -13.50 3.25 36.66
N PRO A 146 -13.64 2.73 37.89
CA PRO A 146 -14.59 3.31 38.83
C PRO A 146 -14.02 4.61 39.39
N SER A 147 -14.80 5.68 39.30
CA SER A 147 -14.58 6.94 40.01
C SER A 147 -14.54 6.66 41.52
N ARG A 148 -13.41 6.95 42.17
CA ARG A 148 -13.35 7.04 43.63
C ARG A 148 -13.65 8.48 44.05
N ALA A 149 -14.70 8.63 44.86
CA ALA A 149 -14.85 9.72 45.81
C ALA A 149 -14.02 9.44 47.07
#